data_AF-A0A7W5DW46-F1
#
_entry.id   AF-A0A7W5DW46-F1
#
_cell.length_a   1.000
_cell.length_b   1.000
_cell.length_c   1.000
_cell.angle_alpha   90.00
_cell.angle_beta   90.00
_cell.angle_gamma   90.00
#
_symmetry.space_group_name_H-M   'P 1'
#
loop_
_entity.id
_entity.type
_entity.pdbx_description
1 polymer ?
#
loop_
_entity_poly.entity_id
_entity_poly.type
_entity_poly.pdbx_seq_one_letter_code
_entity_poly.pdbx_strand_id
1 'polypeptide(L)'
;MAKKKVASSTFEYVEPIGDRVLVRKDEPKRETRGGIALPDAAEIPTITGRIVTISAAVENDEELPLRQYDKILFHPKNAIPVDLEHDNQLFVVPVEDIVAVFRRNAPEES
;
A
#
# COMPACT_ATOMS: atom_id res chain seq x y z
N MET A 1 36.77 14.83 26.41
CA MET A 1 35.92 13.72 25.93
C MET A 1 35.01 14.26 24.85
N ALA A 2 35.04 13.67 23.66
CA ALA A 2 34.50 14.24 22.43
C ALA A 2 32.95 14.23 22.38
N LYS A 3 32.35 15.34 21.95
CA LYS A 3 30.93 15.41 21.56
C LYS A 3 30.75 14.57 20.29
N LYS A 4 30.02 13.46 20.39
CA LYS A 4 29.61 12.62 19.26
C LYS A 4 28.64 13.43 18.39
N LYS A 5 29.09 13.87 17.20
CA LYS A 5 28.22 14.44 16.17
C LYS A 5 27.27 13.34 15.72
N VAL A 6 25.98 13.51 15.99
CA VAL A 6 24.92 12.71 15.36
C VAL A 6 24.91 13.11 13.90
N ALA A 7 25.40 12.24 13.02
CA ALA A 7 25.24 12.45 11.59
C ALA A 7 23.73 12.44 11.30
N SER A 8 23.23 13.53 10.74
CA SER A 8 21.89 13.57 10.16
C SER A 8 21.90 12.61 8.98
N SER A 9 21.42 11.39 9.18
CA SER A 9 21.10 10.49 8.08
C SER A 9 19.86 11.05 7.41
N THR A 10 20.02 11.65 6.23
CA THR A 10 18.90 12.03 5.37
C THR A 10 18.22 10.75 4.92
N PHE A 11 16.99 10.53 5.37
CA PHE A 11 16.15 9.44 4.87
C PHE A 11 15.37 9.96 3.66
N GLU A 12 15.47 9.26 2.54
CA GLU A 12 14.62 9.51 1.38
C GLU A 12 13.26 8.83 1.60
N TYR A 13 12.17 9.48 1.20
CA TYR A 13 10.82 8.93 1.28
C TYR A 13 10.05 9.29 0.02
N VAL A 14 9.05 8.48 -0.35
CA VAL A 14 8.16 8.79 -1.48
C VAL A 14 6.94 9.54 -1.00
N GLU A 15 6.71 10.68 -1.63
CA GLU A 15 5.50 11.49 -1.48
C GLU A 15 4.69 11.45 -2.78
N PRO A 16 3.50 10.82 -2.80
CA PRO A 16 2.66 10.80 -3.98
C PRO A 16 2.04 12.19 -4.24
N ILE A 17 1.88 12.54 -5.52
CA ILE A 17 1.35 13.84 -5.96
C ILE A 17 0.05 13.69 -6.78
N GLY A 18 -0.82 14.70 -6.70
CA GLY A 18 -2.15 14.68 -7.32
C GLY A 18 -3.02 13.58 -6.72
N ASP A 19 -3.95 13.02 -7.49
CA ASP A 19 -4.90 12.00 -6.99
C ASP A 19 -4.26 10.60 -6.96
N ARG A 20 -3.21 10.44 -6.15
CA ARG A 20 -2.41 9.22 -6.04
C ARG A 20 -2.12 8.89 -4.58
N VAL A 21 -1.89 7.60 -4.34
CA VAL A 21 -1.49 7.06 -3.04
C VAL A 21 -0.30 6.13 -3.21
N LEU A 22 0.52 6.00 -2.17
CA LEU A 22 1.57 4.99 -2.10
C LEU A 22 1.03 3.76 -1.39
N VAL A 23 1.12 2.61 -2.03
CA VAL A 23 0.59 1.33 -1.55
C VAL A 23 1.72 0.33 -1.44
N ARG A 24 1.78 -0.36 -0.31
CA ARG A 24 2.56 -1.60 -0.18
C ARG A 24 1.65 -2.77 -0.54
N LYS A 25 2.00 -3.55 -1.55
CA LYS A 25 1.23 -4.74 -1.93
C LYS A 25 1.32 -5.82 -0.85
N ASP A 26 0.25 -6.59 -0.71
CA ASP A 26 0.29 -7.82 0.08
C ASP A 26 1.15 -8.87 -0.65
N GLU A 27 1.69 -9.82 0.10
CA GLU A 27 2.39 -10.97 -0.50
C GLU A 27 1.42 -11.81 -1.35
N PRO A 28 1.88 -12.31 -2.51
CA PRO A 28 1.08 -13.18 -3.35
C PRO A 28 0.70 -14.47 -2.61
N LYS A 29 -0.55 -14.89 -2.75
CA LYS A 29 -1.03 -16.16 -2.17
C LYS A 29 -0.72 -17.31 -3.13
N ARG A 30 0.06 -18.28 -2.65
CA ARG A 30 0.39 -19.51 -3.40
C ARG A 30 -0.58 -20.66 -3.16
N GLU A 31 -1.46 -20.52 -2.17
CA GLU A 31 -2.44 -21.53 -1.79
C GLU A 31 -3.86 -21.00 -1.94
N THR A 32 -4.74 -21.84 -2.49
CA THR A 32 -6.18 -21.57 -2.49
C THR A 32 -6.78 -21.87 -1.10
N ARG A 33 -7.96 -21.32 -0.79
CA ARG A 33 -8.66 -21.58 0.50
C ARG A 33 -8.92 -23.07 0.77
N GLY A 34 -8.83 -23.93 -0.24
CA GLY A 34 -8.99 -25.39 -0.14
C GLY A 34 -7.69 -26.18 0.06
N GLY A 35 -6.53 -25.51 0.25
CA GLY A 35 -5.24 -26.17 0.49
C GLY A 35 -4.55 -26.74 -0.76
N ILE A 36 -5.05 -26.41 -1.96
CA ILE A 36 -4.40 -26.79 -3.21
C ILE A 36 -3.32 -25.76 -3.51
N ALA A 37 -2.06 -26.22 -3.56
CA ALA A 37 -0.94 -25.44 -4.04
C ALA A 37 -1.10 -25.19 -5.55
N LEU A 38 -1.05 -23.93 -5.94
CA LEU A 38 -1.11 -23.54 -7.35
C LEU A 38 0.24 -23.83 -8.01
N PRO A 39 0.26 -24.28 -9.29
CA PRO A 39 1.51 -24.38 -10.05
C PRO A 39 2.17 -23.00 -10.16
N ASP A 40 3.50 -22.95 -10.27
CA ASP A 40 4.29 -21.70 -10.25
C ASP A 40 3.84 -20.64 -11.27
N ALA A 41 3.16 -21.05 -12.34
CA ALA A 41 2.63 -20.17 -13.39
C ALA A 41 1.26 -19.53 -13.06
N ALA A 42 0.57 -19.98 -12.02
CA ALA A 42 -0.78 -19.54 -11.65
C ALA A 42 -0.76 -18.68 -10.37
N GLU A 43 0.16 -17.72 -10.30
CA GLU A 43 0.19 -16.74 -9.22
C GLU A 43 -1.04 -15.81 -9.33
N ILE A 44 -1.83 -15.73 -8.26
CA ILE A 44 -2.98 -14.82 -8.21
C ILE A 44 -2.43 -13.40 -8.16
N PRO A 45 -2.78 -12.51 -9.11
CA PRO A 45 -2.30 -11.13 -9.05
C PRO A 45 -2.73 -10.51 -7.72
N THR A 46 -1.75 -10.03 -6.95
CA THR A 46 -2.06 -9.35 -5.69
C THR A 46 -2.75 -8.03 -5.99
N ILE A 47 -4.07 -8.03 -5.83
CA ILE A 47 -4.95 -6.87 -5.99
C ILE A 47 -5.27 -6.19 -4.65
N THR A 48 -4.65 -6.62 -3.57
CA THR A 48 -4.79 -6.03 -2.24
C THR A 48 -3.47 -5.45 -1.75
N GLY A 49 -3.56 -4.42 -0.92
CA GLY A 49 -2.41 -3.80 -0.30
C GLY A 49 -2.81 -2.87 0.83
N ARG A 50 -1.80 -2.23 1.44
CA ARG A 50 -1.97 -1.23 2.48
C ARG A 50 -1.44 0.11 2.03
N ILE A 51 -2.20 1.17 2.26
CA ILE A 51 -1.75 2.54 2.02
C ILE A 51 -0.64 2.88 3.00
N VAL A 52 0.51 3.29 2.48
CA VAL A 52 1.66 3.78 3.25
C VAL A 52 1.56 5.29 3.44
N THR A 53 1.27 6.01 2.37
CA THR A 53 1.03 7.46 2.41
C THR A 53 0.01 7.87 1.35
N ILE A 54 -0.67 8.98 1.60
CA ILE A 54 -1.62 9.62 0.71
C ILE A 54 -1.07 10.98 0.29
N SER A 55 -1.45 11.48 -0.87
CA SER A 55 -1.04 12.82 -1.30
C SER A 55 -1.82 13.89 -0.53
N ALA A 56 -1.29 15.12 -0.54
CA ALA A 56 -2.02 16.26 0.00
C ALA A 56 -3.37 16.50 -0.70
N ALA A 57 -3.51 16.18 -1.99
CA ALA A 57 -4.78 16.34 -2.70
C ALA A 57 -5.85 15.39 -2.14
N VAL A 58 -5.48 14.12 -1.92
CA VAL A 58 -6.37 13.10 -1.36
C VAL A 58 -6.70 13.37 0.11
N GLU A 59 -5.74 13.84 0.89
CA GLU A 59 -5.97 14.16 2.31
C GLU A 59 -6.96 15.31 2.50
N ASN A 60 -7.00 16.27 1.56
CA ASN A 60 -7.90 17.43 1.62
C ASN A 60 -9.24 17.19 0.91
N ASP A 61 -9.48 16.00 0.36
CA ASP A 61 -10.74 15.63 -0.29
C ASP A 61 -11.64 14.85 0.68
N GLU A 62 -12.70 15.50 1.16
CA GLU A 62 -13.65 14.90 2.11
C GLU A 62 -14.52 13.80 1.48
N GLU A 63 -14.65 13.77 0.15
CA GLU A 63 -15.42 12.75 -0.57
C GLU A 63 -14.65 11.42 -0.71
N LEU A 64 -13.32 11.46 -0.51
CA LEU A 64 -12.43 10.32 -0.55
C LEU A 64 -12.03 9.89 0.87
N PRO A 65 -12.70 8.89 1.47
CA PRO A 65 -12.41 8.46 2.85
C PRO A 65 -11.14 7.59 2.93
N LEU A 66 -10.09 7.89 2.18
CA LEU A 66 -8.83 7.15 2.16
C LEU A 66 -7.92 7.63 3.28
N ARG A 67 -7.38 6.71 4.07
CA ARG A 67 -6.47 7.02 5.16
C ARG A 67 -5.17 6.24 5.04
N GLN A 68 -4.11 6.80 5.60
CA GLN A 68 -2.90 6.01 5.83
C GLN A 68 -3.24 4.75 6.62
N TYR A 69 -2.56 3.66 6.29
CA TYR A 69 -2.77 2.32 6.82
C TYR A 69 -4.08 1.63 6.45
N ASP A 70 -4.96 2.24 5.65
CA ASP A 70 -6.13 1.52 5.16
C ASP A 70 -5.71 0.33 4.30
N LYS A 71 -6.37 -0.81 4.55
CA LYS A 71 -6.26 -1.96 3.66
C LYS A 71 -7.23 -1.75 2.50
N ILE A 72 -6.74 -1.88 1.28
CA ILE A 72 -7.51 -1.57 0.07
C ILE A 72 -7.50 -2.73 -0.93
N LEU A 73 -8.53 -2.73 -1.77
CA LEU A 73 -8.62 -3.48 -3.01
C LEU A 73 -8.45 -2.49 -4.16
N PHE A 74 -7.55 -2.76 -5.10
CA PHE A 74 -7.27 -1.85 -6.20
C PHE A 74 -6.96 -2.61 -7.50
N HIS A 75 -7.16 -1.94 -8.63
CA HIS A 75 -6.86 -2.46 -9.95
C HIS A 75 -5.36 -2.25 -10.27
N PRO A 76 -4.57 -3.29 -10.60
CA PRO A 76 -3.12 -3.17 -10.70
C PRO A 76 -2.62 -2.53 -12.00
N LYS A 77 -3.51 -2.17 -12.94
CA LYS A 77 -3.16 -1.76 -14.31
C LYS A 77 -2.27 -0.52 -14.39
N ASN A 78 -2.55 0.51 -13.59
CA ASN A 78 -1.76 1.75 -13.61
C ASN A 78 -0.88 1.89 -12.34
N ALA A 79 -0.68 0.80 -11.60
CA ALA A 79 0.19 0.81 -10.44
C ALA A 79 1.67 0.88 -10.88
N ILE A 80 2.38 1.92 -10.48
CA ILE A 80 3.78 2.16 -10.86
C ILE A 80 4.69 1.67 -9.73
N PRO A 81 5.60 0.71 -9.97
CA PRO A 81 6.53 0.23 -8.94
C PRO A 81 7.51 1.34 -8.57
N VAL A 82 7.80 1.45 -7.28
CA VAL A 82 8.77 2.38 -6.71
C VAL A 82 9.99 1.59 -6.24
N ASP A 83 11.16 1.95 -6.75
CA ASP A 83 12.44 1.41 -6.30
C ASP A 83 13.09 2.41 -5.35
N LEU A 84 12.89 2.21 -4.04
CA LEU A 84 13.49 3.04 -2.99
C LEU A 84 14.51 2.26 -2.16
N GLU A 85 14.31 0.95 -2.01
CA GLU A 85 15.25 0.00 -1.40
C GLU A 85 14.99 -1.42 -1.94
N HIS A 86 16.00 -2.30 -1.85
CA HIS A 86 15.84 -3.72 -2.15
C HIS A 86 14.84 -4.35 -1.17
N ASP A 87 13.72 -4.89 -1.70
CA ASP A 87 12.61 -5.59 -1.01
C ASP A 87 11.32 -4.77 -0.74
N ASN A 88 11.25 -3.52 -1.21
CA ASN A 88 10.03 -2.74 -1.05
C ASN A 88 9.04 -2.98 -2.20
N GLN A 89 7.96 -3.73 -1.91
CA GLN A 89 6.79 -3.90 -2.80
C GLN A 89 5.90 -2.63 -2.81
N LEU A 90 6.51 -1.46 -3.03
CA LEU A 90 5.86 -0.17 -3.04
C LEU A 90 5.39 0.20 -4.45
N PHE A 91 4.16 0.71 -4.53
CA PHE A 91 3.53 1.10 -5.78
C PHE A 91 2.82 2.43 -5.60
N VAL A 92 2.98 3.35 -6.54
CA VAL A 92 2.12 4.52 -6.65
C VAL A 92 0.89 4.12 -7.44
N VAL A 93 -0.30 4.33 -6.87
CA VAL A 93 -1.59 3.93 -7.43
C VAL A 93 -2.50 5.16 -7.55
N PRO A 94 -3.12 5.40 -8.72
CA PRO A 94 -4.16 6.42 -8.86
C PRO A 94 -5.37 6.12 -7.98
N VAL A 95 -6.01 7.15 -7.45
CA VAL A 95 -7.23 6.98 -6.63
C VAL A 95 -8.35 6.31 -7.40
N GLU A 96 -8.49 6.60 -8.70
CA GLU A 96 -9.50 6.00 -9.58
C GLU A 96 -9.40 4.46 -9.68
N ASP A 97 -8.21 3.90 -9.44
CA ASP A 97 -7.98 2.46 -9.45
C ASP A 97 -8.27 1.81 -8.09
N ILE A 98 -8.52 2.59 -7.03
CA ILE A 98 -8.89 2.08 -5.71
C ILE A 98 -10.38 1.76 -5.70
N VAL A 99 -10.69 0.47 -5.59
CA VAL A 99 -12.06 -0.04 -5.74
C VAL A 99 -12.78 -0.11 -4.39
N ALA A 100 -12.06 -0.45 -3.31
CA ALA A 100 -12.67 -0.56 -1.99
C ALA A 100 -11.65 -0.42 -0.85
N VAL A 101 -12.15 0.00 0.32
CA VAL A 101 -11.42 -0.03 1.59
C VAL A 101 -12.01 -1.11 2.50
N PHE A 102 -11.17 -1.99 3.03
CA PHE A 102 -11.58 -2.99 4.00
C PHE A 102 -11.77 -2.33 5.38
N ARG A 103 -13.03 -2.13 5.78
CA ARG A 103 -13.37 -1.69 7.14
C ARG A 103 -13.65 -2.90 8.03
N ARG A 104 -13.11 -2.90 9.25
CA ARG A 104 -13.50 -3.85 10.29
C ARG A 104 -14.42 -3.12 11.26
N ASN A 105 -15.68 -3.53 11.32
CA ASN A 105 -16.51 -3.21 12.48
C ASN A 105 -16.15 -4.23 13.55
N ALA A 106 -15.78 -3.78 14.75
CA ALA A 106 -15.77 -4.67 15.89
C ALA A 106 -17.20 -5.20 16.08
N PRO A 107 -17.41 -6.50 16.34
CA PRO A 107 -18.72 -6.94 16.81
C PRO A 107 -18.98 -6.22 18.13
N GLU A 108 -20.07 -5.46 18.20
CA GLU A 108 -20.59 -4.94 19.46
C GLU A 108 -20.77 -6.15 20.40
N GLU A 109 -19.91 -6.29 21.41
CA GLU A 109 -20.04 -7.32 22.44
C GLU A 109 -21.43 -7.15 23.08
N SER A 110 -22.31 -8.11 22.81
CA SER A 110 -23.66 -8.23 23.40
C SER A 110 -23.64 -9.34 24.45
#